data_AF-A0A2T3KZ35-F1
#
_entry.id   AF-A0A2T3KZ35-F1
#
_cell.length_a   1.000
_cell.length_b   1.000
_cell.length_c   1.000
_cell.angle_alpha   90.00
_cell.angle_beta   90.00
_cell.angle_gamma   90.00
#
_symmetry.space_group_name_H-M   'P 1'
#
loop_
_entity.id
_entity.type
_entity.pdbx_description
1 polymer ?
#
loop_
_entity_poly.entity_id
_entity_poly.type
_entity_poly.pdbx_seq_one_letter_code
_entity_poly.pdbx_strand_id
1 'polypeptide(L)'
;MTANDGYRCKNKSVQRGTCEYAKSEKIIPASSVTTYSNNEAICPGNTDHNKPCGAVLEKVIPQKKLPWMMIALSSATVLVFAVAMWLFLFRGDALLRVDQTSFILSPGQSTKVEVFNDGEVNLQLDNVEFSSDKFSTEITDDNSAIAPGESGYVRVKFSENAQDSIKGSMTIHSNSAGEPVSIEIIGNAKPWRVAEKLNSTSTILVKEKG
;
A
#
# COMPACT_ATOMS: atom_id res chain seq x y z
N MET A 1 -29.66 39.40 -4.94
CA MET A 1 -29.66 40.37 -3.82
C MET A 1 -28.22 40.76 -3.57
N THR A 2 -27.82 41.94 -4.01
CA THR A 2 -26.45 42.46 -3.86
C THR A 2 -26.15 42.59 -2.37
N ALA A 3 -25.15 41.85 -1.89
CA ALA A 3 -24.56 42.13 -0.60
C ALA A 3 -23.91 43.52 -0.73
N ASN A 4 -24.59 44.56 -0.21
CA ASN A 4 -24.02 45.89 -0.20
C ASN A 4 -22.79 45.86 0.70
N ASP A 5 -21.62 45.99 0.09
CA ASP A 5 -20.36 46.21 0.79
C ASP A 5 -20.54 47.39 1.74
N GLY A 6 -20.54 47.09 3.04
CA GLY A 6 -20.84 48.02 4.11
C GLY A 6 -19.68 48.14 5.07
N TYR A 7 -19.53 49.33 5.63
CA TYR A 7 -18.51 49.60 6.64
C TYR A 7 -19.15 49.71 8.02
N ARG A 8 -18.40 49.36 9.05
CA ARG A 8 -18.78 49.55 10.45
C ARG A 8 -17.71 50.35 11.16
N CYS A 9 -18.14 51.24 12.05
CA CYS A 9 -17.24 52.01 12.88
C CYS A 9 -16.57 51.15 13.94
N LYS A 10 -15.23 51.14 13.97
CA LYS A 10 -14.49 50.45 15.03
C LYS A 10 -14.67 51.23 16.33
N ASN A 11 -15.32 50.62 17.31
CA ASN A 11 -15.64 51.30 18.55
C ASN A 11 -14.51 51.08 19.56
N LYS A 12 -13.58 52.04 19.72
CA LYS A 12 -12.91 52.28 21.01
C LYS A 12 -12.65 53.77 21.19
N SER A 13 -13.42 54.34 22.11
CA SER A 13 -13.17 55.62 22.78
C SER A 13 -11.71 55.69 23.22
N VAL A 14 -10.90 56.50 22.55
CA VAL A 14 -9.59 56.90 23.08
C VAL A 14 -9.75 58.36 23.51
N GLN A 15 -10.29 58.51 24.72
CA GLN A 15 -10.40 59.75 25.50
C GLN A 15 -11.36 60.88 25.05
N ARG A 16 -12.19 60.72 24.00
CA ARG A 16 -13.11 61.80 23.53
C ARG A 16 -14.63 61.50 23.50
N GLY A 17 -15.06 60.32 23.94
CA GLY A 17 -16.48 59.91 23.95
C GLY A 17 -16.86 58.98 22.80
N THR A 18 -18.00 58.29 22.90
CA THR A 18 -18.46 57.34 21.90
C THR A 18 -19.11 58.04 20.70
N CYS A 19 -18.90 57.49 19.50
CA CYS A 19 -19.55 57.98 18.28
C CYS A 19 -20.97 57.47 18.14
N GLU A 20 -21.90 58.32 17.70
CA GLU A 20 -23.31 57.98 17.52
C GLU A 20 -23.51 56.72 16.63
N TYR A 21 -22.76 56.64 15.53
CA TYR A 21 -22.79 55.50 14.61
C TYR A 21 -22.07 54.25 15.15
N ALA A 22 -21.10 54.43 16.05
CA ALA A 22 -20.45 53.31 16.75
C ALA A 22 -21.34 52.75 17.88
N LYS A 23 -22.21 53.58 18.47
CA LYS A 23 -23.19 53.19 19.48
C LYS A 23 -24.38 52.43 18.90
N SER A 24 -24.80 52.78 17.69
CA SER A 24 -25.95 52.16 17.01
C SER A 24 -25.62 50.94 16.16
N GLU A 25 -24.33 50.56 16.06
CA GLU A 25 -23.88 49.39 15.28
C GLU A 25 -24.36 49.36 13.82
N LYS A 26 -24.70 50.53 13.28
CA LYS A 26 -25.33 50.67 11.98
C LYS A 26 -24.32 50.43 10.86
N ILE A 27 -24.72 49.67 9.84
CA ILE A 27 -23.91 49.46 8.64
C ILE A 27 -24.00 50.72 7.78
N ILE A 28 -22.83 51.27 7.43
CA ILE A 28 -22.71 52.50 6.64
C ILE A 28 -22.47 52.11 5.17
N PRO A 29 -23.30 52.58 4.22
CA PRO A 29 -23.08 52.32 2.81
C PRO A 29 -21.83 53.06 2.32
N ALA A 30 -21.07 52.42 1.43
CA ALA A 30 -19.82 52.94 0.88
C ALA A 30 -19.94 54.35 0.26
N SER A 31 -21.12 54.72 -0.24
CA SER A 31 -21.42 56.04 -0.84
C SER A 31 -21.46 57.21 0.16
N SER A 32 -21.51 56.93 1.46
CA SER A 32 -21.65 57.93 2.53
C SER A 32 -20.38 58.17 3.35
N VAL A 33 -19.25 57.62 2.88
CA VAL A 33 -17.95 57.70 3.54
C VAL A 33 -17.19 58.93 3.08
N THR A 34 -16.81 59.81 4.01
CA THR A 34 -15.92 60.95 3.75
C THR A 34 -14.46 60.53 3.88
N THR A 35 -13.66 60.72 2.84
CA THR A 35 -12.21 60.50 2.86
C THR A 35 -11.48 61.79 3.26
N TYR A 36 -10.53 61.69 4.19
CA TYR A 36 -9.58 62.78 4.49
C TYR A 36 -8.22 62.48 3.83
N SER A 37 -7.33 63.48 3.79
CA SER A 37 -6.09 63.58 2.99
C SER A 37 -5.13 62.39 2.96
N ASN A 38 -5.33 61.38 3.80
CA ASN A 38 -4.48 60.20 3.94
C ASN A 38 -5.14 58.92 3.39
N ASN A 39 -6.22 59.04 2.60
CA ASN A 39 -7.01 57.93 2.04
C ASN A 39 -7.68 56.98 3.06
N GLU A 40 -7.68 57.33 4.35
CA GLU A 40 -8.40 56.57 5.38
C GLU A 40 -9.87 57.00 5.46
N ALA A 41 -10.76 56.01 5.40
CA ALA A 41 -12.19 56.15 5.50
C ALA A 41 -12.61 56.35 6.97
N ILE A 42 -13.17 57.52 7.30
CA ILE A 42 -13.49 57.91 8.67
C ILE A 42 -15.01 57.80 8.93
N CYS A 43 -15.36 57.41 10.16
CA CYS A 43 -16.73 57.41 10.66
C CYS A 43 -17.39 58.79 10.59
N PRO A 44 -18.56 58.92 9.94
CA PRO A 44 -19.32 60.16 9.93
C PRO A 44 -19.96 60.45 11.31
N GLY A 45 -20.33 61.70 11.52
CA GLY A 45 -21.03 62.16 12.73
C GLY A 45 -20.11 62.73 13.82
N ASN A 46 -20.74 63.12 14.92
CA ASN A 46 -20.07 63.71 16.08
C ASN A 46 -20.11 62.76 17.28
N THR A 47 -19.13 62.94 18.16
CA THR A 47 -19.12 62.38 19.51
C THR A 47 -20.15 63.11 20.39
N ASP A 48 -20.45 62.52 21.55
CA ASP A 48 -21.32 63.12 22.58
C ASP A 48 -20.87 64.53 23.06
N HIS A 49 -19.64 64.96 22.70
CA HIS A 49 -19.08 66.29 22.97
C HIS A 49 -19.02 67.20 21.73
N ASN A 50 -19.83 66.94 20.70
CA ASN A 50 -19.94 67.71 19.46
C ASN A 50 -18.63 67.85 18.64
N LYS A 51 -17.71 66.88 18.77
CA LYS A 51 -16.47 66.80 17.98
C LYS A 51 -16.58 65.70 16.91
N PRO A 52 -15.95 65.85 15.73
CA PRO A 52 -16.02 64.86 14.65
C PRO A 52 -15.42 63.51 15.08
N CYS A 53 -16.03 62.43 14.58
CA CYS A 53 -15.84 61.08 15.08
C CYS A 53 -14.47 60.44 14.87
N GLY A 54 -13.71 60.82 13.83
CA GLY A 54 -12.29 60.52 13.66
C GLY A 54 -11.86 59.04 13.60
N ALA A 55 -12.76 58.08 13.89
CA ALA A 55 -12.45 56.66 13.98
C ALA A 55 -12.40 55.99 12.59
N VAL A 56 -11.42 55.10 12.41
CA VAL A 56 -11.22 54.34 11.17
C VAL A 56 -12.32 53.30 11.00
N LEU A 57 -12.84 53.21 9.78
CA LEU A 57 -13.87 52.23 9.38
C LEU A 57 -13.29 50.83 9.19
N GLU A 58 -14.03 49.81 9.62
CA GLU A 58 -13.72 48.40 9.39
C GLU A 58 -14.67 47.83 8.33
N LYS A 59 -14.12 47.11 7.34
CA LYS A 59 -14.90 46.48 6.28
C LYS A 59 -15.62 45.27 6.83
N VAL A 60 -16.96 45.26 6.76
CA VAL A 60 -17.74 44.07 7.10
C VAL A 60 -17.75 43.17 5.87
N ILE A 61 -16.91 42.14 5.87
CA ILE A 61 -16.90 41.15 4.80
C ILE A 61 -18.17 40.30 4.95
N PRO A 62 -19.10 40.30 3.98
CA PRO A 62 -20.27 39.44 4.05
C PRO A 62 -19.81 37.98 4.06
N GLN A 63 -20.23 37.23 5.06
CA GLN A 63 -19.99 35.79 5.13
C GLN A 63 -20.58 35.16 3.87
N LYS A 64 -19.72 34.75 2.93
CA LYS A 64 -20.13 34.06 1.72
C LYS A 64 -20.76 32.75 2.18
N LYS A 65 -22.09 32.69 2.23
CA LYS A 65 -22.84 31.45 2.45
C LYS A 65 -22.46 30.53 1.30
N LEU A 66 -21.51 29.63 1.54
CA LEU A 66 -21.27 28.52 0.65
C LEU A 66 -22.57 27.71 0.68
N PRO A 67 -23.26 27.51 -0.46
CA PRO A 67 -24.51 26.78 -0.46
C PRO A 67 -24.23 25.38 0.10
N TRP A 68 -24.86 25.04 1.24
CA TRP A 68 -24.70 23.76 1.93
C TRP A 68 -24.99 22.54 1.04
N MET A 69 -25.60 22.76 -0.13
CA MET A 69 -25.78 21.75 -1.18
C MET A 69 -24.47 21.15 -1.72
N MET A 70 -23.32 21.81 -1.55
CA MET A 70 -22.03 21.29 -2.03
C MET A 70 -21.35 20.32 -1.03
N ILE A 71 -21.95 20.07 0.14
CA ILE A 71 -21.49 19.04 1.10
C ILE A 71 -22.62 18.04 1.34
N ALA A 72 -23.22 17.56 0.26
CA ALA A 72 -24.18 16.47 0.28
C ALA A 72 -23.67 15.33 -0.61
N LEU A 73 -22.49 14.78 -0.28
CA LEU A 73 -22.21 13.40 -0.66
C LEU A 73 -23.25 12.56 0.09
N SER A 74 -24.20 12.00 -0.65
CA SER A 74 -25.22 11.13 -0.07
C SER A 74 -24.53 10.00 0.69
N SER A 75 -25.09 9.54 1.81
CA SER A 75 -24.56 8.40 2.56
C SER A 75 -24.32 7.18 1.67
N ALA A 76 -25.13 7.02 0.63
CA ALA A 76 -24.96 6.01 -0.41
C ALA A 76 -23.64 6.16 -1.19
N THR A 77 -23.26 7.37 -1.61
CA THR A 77 -21.97 7.57 -2.30
C THR A 77 -20.78 7.25 -1.42
N VAL A 78 -20.77 7.69 -0.16
CA VAL A 78 -19.69 7.37 0.80
C VAL A 78 -19.62 5.87 1.07
N LEU A 79 -20.76 5.18 1.23
CA LEU A 79 -20.81 3.72 1.37
C LEU A 79 -20.30 3.01 0.13
N VAL A 80 -20.68 3.44 -1.08
CA VAL A 80 -20.20 2.83 -2.33
C VAL A 80 -18.70 3.02 -2.47
N PHE A 81 -18.16 4.21 -2.19
CA PHE A 81 -16.71 4.43 -2.21
C PHE A 81 -15.99 3.65 -1.11
N ALA A 82 -16.54 3.56 0.10
CA ALA A 82 -15.94 2.78 1.17
C ALA A 82 -15.96 1.27 0.86
N VAL A 83 -17.06 0.74 0.32
CA VAL A 83 -17.17 -0.67 -0.12
C VAL A 83 -16.27 -0.93 -1.32
N ALA A 84 -16.21 -0.03 -2.29
CA ALA A 84 -15.31 -0.16 -3.44
C ALA A 84 -13.85 -0.08 -3.00
N MET A 85 -13.51 0.85 -2.11
CA MET A 85 -12.18 0.98 -1.52
C MET A 85 -11.84 -0.23 -0.65
N TRP A 86 -12.79 -0.80 0.08
CA TRP A 86 -12.62 -2.04 0.81
C TRP A 86 -12.38 -3.22 -0.14
N LEU A 87 -13.19 -3.34 -1.20
CA LEU A 87 -13.01 -4.34 -2.25
C LEU A 87 -11.74 -4.15 -3.10
N PHE A 88 -11.13 -2.97 -3.12
CA PHE A 88 -9.89 -2.74 -3.87
C PHE A 88 -8.64 -2.84 -3.00
N LEU A 89 -8.70 -2.40 -1.75
CA LEU A 89 -7.55 -2.39 -0.84
C LEU A 89 -7.47 -3.66 0.03
N PHE A 90 -8.57 -4.40 0.16
CA PHE A 90 -8.65 -5.63 0.96
C PHE A 90 -9.16 -6.81 0.12
N ARG A 91 -9.01 -6.75 -1.21
CA ARG A 91 -8.88 -7.98 -1.98
C ARG A 91 -7.53 -8.55 -1.60
N GLY A 92 -7.50 -9.40 -0.58
CA GLY A 92 -6.24 -9.98 -0.15
C GLY A 92 -5.58 -10.78 -1.28
N ASP A 93 -4.27 -10.95 -1.17
CA ASP A 93 -3.45 -11.58 -2.21
C ASP A 93 -3.30 -13.07 -1.96
N ALA A 94 -3.03 -13.85 -3.01
CA ALA A 94 -2.49 -15.19 -2.84
C ALA A 94 -1.02 -15.03 -2.44
N LEU A 95 -0.55 -15.83 -1.49
CA LEU A 95 0.84 -15.78 -1.04
C LEU A 95 1.41 -17.18 -0.98
N LEU A 96 2.23 -17.52 -1.96
CA LEU A 96 2.96 -18.78 -2.02
C LEU A 96 4.15 -18.74 -1.05
N ARG A 97 4.17 -19.67 -0.09
CA ARG A 97 5.35 -20.00 0.73
C ARG A 97 5.75 -21.45 0.50
N VAL A 98 7.04 -21.72 0.55
CA VAL A 98 7.61 -23.07 0.43
C VAL A 98 8.46 -23.36 1.67
N ASP A 99 8.37 -24.56 2.22
CA ASP A 99 9.14 -24.94 3.43
C ASP A 99 10.64 -25.11 3.13
N GLN A 100 10.94 -25.69 1.96
CA GLN A 100 12.31 -25.99 1.54
C GLN A 100 12.75 -25.08 0.40
N THR A 101 13.85 -24.36 0.63
CA THR A 101 14.51 -23.53 -0.39
C THR A 101 15.68 -24.24 -1.07
N SER A 102 16.11 -25.39 -0.53
CA SER A 102 17.06 -26.29 -1.21
C SER A 102 16.93 -27.75 -0.77
N PHE A 103 17.21 -28.68 -1.68
CA PHE A 103 17.25 -30.11 -1.39
C PHE A 103 18.14 -30.90 -2.36
N ILE A 104 18.50 -32.13 -1.96
CA ILE A 104 19.39 -33.03 -2.72
C ILE A 104 18.62 -34.29 -3.14
N LEU A 105 18.72 -34.68 -4.40
CA LEU A 105 18.12 -35.90 -4.95
C LEU A 105 19.19 -36.84 -5.51
N SER A 106 19.02 -38.14 -5.29
CA SER A 106 19.78 -39.21 -5.97
C SER A 106 19.05 -39.67 -7.24
N PRO A 107 19.73 -40.31 -8.22
CA PRO A 107 19.09 -40.79 -9.44
C PRO A 107 17.87 -41.67 -9.13
N GLY A 108 16.73 -41.36 -9.73
CA GLY A 108 15.47 -42.08 -9.52
C GLY A 108 14.70 -41.69 -8.25
N GLN A 109 15.29 -40.85 -7.39
CA GLN A 109 14.60 -40.35 -6.22
C GLN A 109 13.54 -39.32 -6.63
N SER A 110 12.44 -39.35 -5.89
CA SER A 110 11.45 -38.27 -5.88
C SER A 110 11.29 -37.72 -4.47
N THR A 111 10.97 -36.42 -4.38
CA THR A 111 10.65 -35.75 -3.13
C THR A 111 9.36 -34.95 -3.28
N LYS A 112 8.66 -34.74 -2.17
CA LYS A 112 7.51 -33.86 -2.10
C LYS A 112 7.97 -32.50 -1.56
N VAL A 113 7.70 -31.45 -2.32
CA VAL A 113 7.91 -30.07 -1.90
C VAL A 113 6.56 -29.52 -1.48
N GLU A 114 6.43 -29.19 -0.20
CA GLU A 114 5.19 -28.64 0.35
C GLU A 114 5.10 -27.14 0.06
N VAL A 115 3.95 -26.72 -0.44
CA VAL A 115 3.62 -25.35 -0.81
C VAL A 115 2.43 -24.90 0.01
N PHE A 116 2.47 -23.67 0.51
CA PHE A 116 1.45 -23.12 1.39
C PHE A 116 0.84 -21.87 0.75
N ASN A 117 -0.45 -21.69 0.95
CA ASN A 117 -1.11 -20.43 0.68
C ASN A 117 -1.29 -19.64 1.98
N ASP A 118 -0.34 -18.77 2.29
CA ASP A 118 -0.43 -17.86 3.44
C ASP A 118 -1.26 -16.61 3.10
N GLY A 119 -1.85 -16.56 1.91
CA GLY A 119 -2.67 -15.47 1.42
C GLY A 119 -4.12 -15.54 1.90
N GLU A 120 -4.93 -14.61 1.39
CA GLU A 120 -6.36 -14.49 1.71
C GLU A 120 -7.27 -14.95 0.56
N VAL A 121 -6.70 -15.20 -0.62
CA VAL A 121 -7.42 -15.75 -1.79
C VAL A 121 -6.77 -17.05 -2.26
N ASN A 122 -7.51 -17.85 -3.01
CA ASN A 122 -7.02 -19.14 -3.52
C ASN A 122 -5.75 -18.96 -4.37
N LEU A 123 -4.72 -19.73 -4.03
CA LEU A 123 -3.47 -19.83 -4.77
C LEU A 123 -3.63 -20.85 -5.90
N GLN A 124 -3.33 -20.44 -7.13
CA GLN A 124 -3.33 -21.30 -8.32
C GLN A 124 -1.91 -21.42 -8.85
N LEU A 125 -1.41 -22.65 -8.96
CA LEU A 125 -0.10 -22.91 -9.55
C LEU A 125 -0.26 -23.05 -11.07
N ASP A 126 0.43 -22.21 -11.82
CA ASP A 126 0.32 -22.15 -13.28
C ASP A 126 1.28 -23.13 -13.95
N ASN A 127 2.56 -23.08 -13.58
CA ASN A 127 3.61 -23.89 -14.19
C ASN A 127 4.78 -24.11 -13.22
N VAL A 128 5.54 -25.18 -13.43
CA VAL A 128 6.80 -25.43 -12.73
C VAL A 128 7.88 -25.72 -13.76
N GLU A 129 8.88 -24.83 -13.80
CA GLU A 129 9.99 -24.89 -14.75
C GLU A 129 11.27 -25.34 -14.05
N PHE A 130 12.10 -26.10 -14.76
CA PHE A 130 13.41 -26.53 -14.29
C PHE A 130 14.50 -26.00 -15.19
N SER A 131 15.64 -25.63 -14.59
CA SER A 131 16.83 -25.22 -15.34
C SER A 131 17.52 -26.38 -16.09
N SER A 132 17.13 -27.63 -15.83
CA SER A 132 17.69 -28.84 -16.46
C SER A 132 16.61 -29.88 -16.71
N ASP A 133 16.72 -30.53 -17.87
CA ASP A 133 15.89 -31.66 -18.32
C ASP A 133 16.01 -32.92 -17.45
N LYS A 134 16.97 -32.97 -16.53
CA LYS A 134 17.14 -34.10 -15.60
C LYS A 134 16.21 -34.04 -14.40
N PHE A 135 15.55 -32.89 -14.19
CA PHE A 135 14.49 -32.74 -13.21
C PHE A 135 13.15 -32.70 -13.92
N SER A 136 12.15 -33.28 -13.27
CA SER A 136 10.77 -33.31 -13.76
C SER A 136 9.82 -33.17 -12.57
N THR A 137 8.61 -32.74 -12.85
CA THR A 137 7.56 -32.58 -11.85
C THR A 137 6.31 -33.32 -12.26
N GLU A 138 5.63 -33.88 -11.28
CA GLU A 138 4.23 -34.28 -11.38
C GLU A 138 3.46 -33.38 -10.41
N ILE A 139 2.76 -32.39 -10.95
CA ILE A 139 1.72 -31.71 -10.17
C ILE A 139 0.61 -32.75 -10.02
N THR A 140 0.32 -33.17 -8.79
CA THR A 140 -0.79 -34.09 -8.58
C THR A 140 -2.07 -33.26 -8.73
N ASP A 141 -2.97 -33.66 -9.63
CA ASP A 141 -4.18 -32.93 -10.06
C ASP A 141 -5.10 -32.44 -8.91
N ASP A 142 -4.88 -32.92 -7.68
CA ASP A 142 -5.59 -32.55 -6.47
C ASP A 142 -5.42 -31.07 -6.04
N ASN A 143 -4.49 -30.31 -6.63
CA ASN A 143 -4.17 -28.92 -6.21
C ASN A 143 -4.44 -27.85 -7.28
N SER A 144 -5.53 -27.96 -8.05
CA SER A 144 -5.91 -26.91 -9.02
C SER A 144 -6.08 -25.53 -8.36
N ALA A 145 -6.41 -25.50 -7.06
CA ALA A 145 -6.39 -24.29 -6.24
C ALA A 145 -6.15 -24.66 -4.77
N ILE A 146 -5.17 -24.03 -4.14
CA ILE A 146 -4.88 -24.17 -2.71
C ILE A 146 -5.63 -23.06 -1.97
N ALA A 147 -6.58 -23.44 -1.11
CA ALA A 147 -7.35 -22.47 -0.34
C ALA A 147 -6.47 -21.70 0.68
N PRO A 148 -6.88 -20.51 1.12
CA PRO A 148 -6.19 -19.77 2.18
C PRO A 148 -5.93 -20.62 3.43
N GLY A 149 -4.68 -20.62 3.90
CA GLY A 149 -4.25 -21.39 5.07
C GLY A 149 -4.02 -22.89 4.85
N GLU A 150 -4.32 -23.40 3.65
CA GLU A 150 -4.08 -24.80 3.29
C GLU A 150 -2.71 -25.00 2.64
N SER A 151 -2.30 -26.27 2.55
CA SER A 151 -1.08 -26.67 1.84
C SER A 151 -1.37 -27.63 0.69
N GLY A 152 -0.47 -27.61 -0.27
CA GLY A 152 -0.39 -28.56 -1.38
C GLY A 152 1.02 -29.12 -1.49
N TYR A 153 1.23 -30.00 -2.47
CA TYR A 153 2.55 -30.56 -2.74
C TYR A 153 2.84 -30.63 -4.23
N VAL A 154 4.11 -30.39 -4.55
CA VAL A 154 4.71 -30.59 -5.87
C VAL A 154 5.68 -31.75 -5.76
N ARG A 155 5.53 -32.80 -6.58
CA ARG A 155 6.47 -33.91 -6.58
C ARG A 155 7.58 -33.64 -7.59
N VAL A 156 8.81 -33.55 -7.10
CA VAL A 156 10.00 -33.37 -7.94
C VAL A 156 10.73 -34.70 -8.07
N LYS A 157 11.05 -35.11 -9.30
CA LYS A 157 11.80 -36.33 -9.61
C LYS A 157 13.11 -36.01 -10.32
N PHE A 158 14.18 -36.66 -9.91
CA PHE A 158 15.46 -36.64 -10.61
C PHE A 158 15.62 -37.89 -11.50
N SER A 159 16.12 -37.69 -12.71
CA SER A 159 16.26 -38.74 -13.73
C SER A 159 17.07 -39.93 -13.21
N GLU A 160 16.54 -41.15 -13.43
CA GLU A 160 17.19 -42.42 -13.07
C GLU A 160 18.53 -42.62 -13.78
N ASN A 161 18.67 -42.06 -14.99
CA ASN A 161 19.86 -42.23 -15.83
C ASN A 161 20.86 -41.08 -15.69
N ALA A 162 20.73 -40.24 -14.66
CA ALA A 162 21.68 -39.16 -14.41
C ALA A 162 23.06 -39.73 -14.02
N GLN A 163 24.05 -39.54 -14.90
CA GLN A 163 25.42 -40.06 -14.69
C GLN A 163 26.31 -39.07 -13.93
N ASP A 164 25.99 -37.78 -13.98
CA ASP A 164 26.75 -36.69 -13.36
C ASP A 164 25.89 -35.87 -12.41
N SER A 165 26.52 -35.31 -11.39
CA SER A 165 25.84 -34.45 -10.42
C SER A 165 25.59 -33.07 -11.03
N ILE A 166 24.37 -32.56 -10.87
CA ILE A 166 23.88 -31.33 -11.48
C ILE A 166 23.36 -30.40 -10.39
N LYS A 167 23.74 -29.14 -10.45
CA LYS A 167 23.05 -28.07 -9.72
C LYS A 167 22.08 -27.38 -10.67
N GLY A 168 20.84 -27.21 -10.23
CA GLY A 168 19.80 -26.53 -10.99
C GLY A 168 18.87 -25.75 -10.09
N SER A 169 17.85 -25.17 -10.69
CA SER A 169 16.77 -24.48 -9.99
C SER A 169 15.41 -24.96 -10.49
N MET A 170 14.43 -24.94 -9.59
CA MET A 170 13.01 -25.08 -9.91
C MET A 170 12.34 -23.74 -9.68
N THR A 171 11.62 -23.26 -10.68
CA THR A 171 10.85 -22.01 -10.64
C THR A 171 9.37 -22.36 -10.70
N ILE A 172 8.62 -21.93 -9.69
CA ILE A 172 7.18 -22.10 -9.60
C ILE A 172 6.53 -20.78 -10.03
N HIS A 173 5.61 -20.89 -10.99
CA HIS A 173 4.72 -19.83 -11.44
C HIS A 173 3.30 -20.06 -10.88
N SER A 174 2.65 -19.00 -10.45
CA SER A 174 1.35 -18.95 -9.78
C SER A 174 0.75 -17.54 -9.81
N ASN A 175 -0.44 -17.38 -9.26
CA ASN A 175 -1.08 -16.07 -9.07
C ASN A 175 -0.66 -15.34 -7.78
N SER A 176 0.41 -15.78 -7.11
CA SER A 176 0.90 -15.16 -5.86
C SER A 176 1.49 -13.76 -6.07
N ALA A 177 1.34 -12.85 -5.10
CA ALA A 177 1.88 -11.49 -5.21
C ALA A 177 3.44 -11.44 -5.18
N GLY A 178 4.10 -12.51 -4.73
CA GLY A 178 5.57 -12.62 -4.60
C GLY A 178 6.26 -13.41 -5.73
N GLU A 179 5.60 -13.51 -6.88
CA GLU A 179 5.98 -14.37 -8.01
C GLU A 179 7.14 -13.87 -8.89
N PRO A 180 7.91 -14.78 -9.55
CA PRO A 180 7.91 -16.23 -9.36
C PRO A 180 8.82 -16.69 -8.20
N VAL A 181 8.57 -17.88 -7.65
CA VAL A 181 9.38 -18.45 -6.55
C VAL A 181 10.41 -19.44 -7.11
N SER A 182 11.69 -19.27 -6.74
CA SER A 182 12.78 -20.17 -7.19
C SER A 182 13.44 -20.91 -6.03
N ILE A 183 13.71 -22.21 -6.24
CA ILE A 183 14.26 -23.15 -5.26
C ILE A 183 15.51 -23.81 -5.86
N GLU A 184 16.61 -23.87 -5.10
CA GLU A 184 17.85 -24.53 -5.55
C GLU A 184 17.72 -26.05 -5.42
N ILE A 185 18.12 -26.80 -6.45
CA ILE A 185 18.06 -28.27 -6.45
C ILE A 185 19.43 -28.84 -6.82
N ILE A 186 19.86 -29.84 -6.06
CA ILE A 186 21.10 -30.56 -6.33
C ILE A 186 20.78 -32.02 -6.64
N GLY A 187 21.00 -32.44 -7.89
CA GLY A 187 21.00 -33.84 -8.28
C GLY A 187 22.39 -34.42 -8.04
N ASN A 188 22.53 -35.37 -7.11
CA ASN A 188 23.79 -36.04 -6.82
C ASN A 188 23.79 -37.45 -7.43
N ALA A 189 24.42 -37.61 -8.60
CA ALA A 189 24.43 -38.87 -9.32
C ALA A 189 25.28 -39.98 -8.67
N LYS A 190 26.21 -39.61 -7.78
CA LYS A 190 27.19 -40.55 -7.19
C LYS A 190 27.35 -40.30 -5.69
N PRO A 191 26.29 -40.51 -4.88
CA PRO A 191 26.34 -40.20 -3.46
C PRO A 191 27.39 -41.04 -2.69
N TRP A 192 27.81 -42.20 -3.22
CA TRP A 192 28.62 -43.19 -2.48
C TRP A 192 30.04 -43.43 -3.02
N ARG A 193 30.55 -42.63 -3.97
CA ARG A 193 31.88 -42.86 -4.56
C ARG A 193 33.07 -42.70 -3.60
N VAL A 194 32.86 -42.18 -2.40
CA VAL A 194 33.91 -42.14 -1.37
C VAL A 194 34.20 -43.56 -0.83
N ALA A 195 33.17 -44.39 -0.66
CA ALA A 195 33.34 -45.75 -0.13
C ALA A 195 33.94 -46.72 -1.15
N GLU A 196 33.57 -46.65 -2.43
CA GLU A 196 34.14 -47.52 -3.48
C GLU A 196 35.64 -47.27 -3.69
N LYS A 197 36.07 -46.00 -3.68
CA LYS A 197 37.49 -45.65 -3.82
C LYS A 197 38.30 -46.12 -2.60
N LEU A 198 37.71 -46.12 -1.40
CA LEU A 198 38.33 -46.69 -0.20
C LEU A 198 38.35 -48.23 -0.22
N ASN A 199 37.30 -48.87 -0.74
CA ASN A 199 37.22 -50.33 -0.87
C ASN A 199 38.18 -50.87 -1.95
N SER A 200 38.36 -50.13 -3.05
CA SER A 200 39.34 -50.47 -4.09
C SER A 200 40.80 -50.21 -3.69
N THR A 201 41.04 -49.36 -2.69
CA THR A 201 42.39 -49.08 -2.16
C THR A 201 42.76 -50.03 -1.02
N SER A 202 41.76 -50.67 -0.38
CA SER A 202 41.97 -51.60 0.74
C SER A 202 42.43 -53.00 0.30
N THR A 203 42.22 -53.39 -0.96
CA THR A 203 42.70 -54.68 -1.50
C THR A 203 44.20 -54.71 -1.83
N ILE A 204 44.89 -53.56 -1.80
CA ILE A 204 46.35 -53.51 -2.04
C ILE A 204 47.16 -53.95 -0.81
N LEU A 205 46.57 -53.96 0.39
CA LEU A 205 47.27 -54.33 1.63
C LEU A 205 47.18 -55.83 2.01
N VAL A 206 46.49 -56.66 1.21
CA VAL A 206 46.35 -58.11 1.50
C VAL A 206 47.38 -58.97 0.75
N LYS A 207 48.14 -58.40 -0.20
CA LYS A 207 49.09 -59.19 -1.02
C LYS A 207 50.57 -58.99 -0.66
N GLU A 208 50.87 -58.67 0.60
CA GLU A 208 52.26 -58.61 1.09
C GLU A 208 52.45 -59.23 2.49
N LYS A 209 51.76 -60.33 2.80
CA LYS A 209 52.22 -61.28 3.84
C LYS A 209 51.78 -62.71 3.53
N GLY A 210 52.77 -63.58 3.29
CA GLY A 210 52.63 -65.04 3.40
C GLY A 210 52.60 -65.77 2.08
#